data_AF-A0A2H0YTV5-F1
#
_entry.id   AF-A0A2H0YTV5-F1
#
_cell.length_a   1.000
_cell.length_b   1.000
_cell.length_c   1.000
_cell.angle_alpha   90.00
_cell.angle_beta   90.00
_cell.angle_gamma   90.00
#
_symmetry.space_group_name_H-M   'P 1'
#
loop_
_entity.id
_entity.type
_entity.pdbx_description
1 polymer ?
#
loop_
_entity_poly.entity_id
_entity_poly.type
_entity_poly.pdbx_seq_one_letter_code
_entity_poly.pdbx_strand_id
1 'polypeptide(L)'
;MEIVIIVIGCALVLGIGVLLFRQRGPSDTNRMSENLVRLEERLQQLNERNSDLTKTLDTKLSESTKMMQSQFGESAKIVRDVTERLTKLDETNRQVVDFADQLQNLQDILKNPKQRGVLGEYYLEETLKNVLPPNSYKMQYKFKDGEIVDAVVFVKEKIIPVDSKFTLENYERLLTEKDSGLREQYEKQFTSDLKTRIDETAKYVRPNEKTMDFAFMFIPSEAIYYDLLVNKIGAGKVATRDLIEYAFKDKHVIIVSPTS
;
A
#
# COMPACT_ATOMS: atom_id res chain seq x y z
N MET A 1 -29.69 -64.91 110.71
CA MET A 1 -28.90 -63.77 110.20
C MET A 1 -28.68 -63.85 108.69
N GLU A 2 -28.40 -65.02 108.12
CA GLU A 2 -28.10 -65.20 106.69
C GLU A 2 -29.25 -64.82 105.72
N ILE A 3 -30.49 -65.18 106.04
CA ILE A 3 -31.66 -64.89 105.18
C ILE A 3 -31.88 -63.37 105.00
N VAL A 4 -31.60 -62.59 106.04
CA VAL A 4 -31.78 -61.12 106.00
C VAL A 4 -30.77 -60.45 105.05
N ILE A 5 -29.55 -60.98 104.99
CA ILE A 5 -28.48 -60.43 104.12
C ILE A 5 -28.81 -60.70 102.65
N ILE A 6 -29.34 -61.89 102.33
CA ILE A 6 -29.72 -62.25 100.94
C ILE A 6 -30.88 -61.36 100.45
N VAL A 7 -31.88 -61.13 101.29
CA VAL A 7 -33.04 -60.27 100.93
C VAL A 7 -32.60 -58.82 100.69
N ILE A 8 -31.71 -58.28 101.53
CA ILE A 8 -31.17 -56.92 101.34
C ILE A 8 -30.29 -56.85 100.08
N GLY A 9 -29.50 -57.88 99.79
CA GLY A 9 -28.71 -57.98 98.56
C GLY A 9 -29.59 -57.99 97.30
N CYS A 10 -30.63 -58.81 97.28
CA CYS A 10 -31.59 -58.85 96.16
C CYS A 10 -32.35 -57.52 96.01
N ALA A 11 -32.71 -56.86 97.10
CA ALA A 11 -33.36 -55.55 97.06
C ALA A 11 -32.44 -54.45 96.52
N LEU A 12 -31.13 -54.50 96.84
CA LEU A 12 -30.14 -53.58 96.29
C LEU A 12 -29.88 -53.82 94.81
N VAL A 13 -29.79 -55.08 94.37
CA VAL A 13 -29.60 -55.40 92.95
C VAL A 13 -30.84 -55.03 92.13
N LEU A 14 -32.05 -55.28 92.65
CA LEU A 14 -33.29 -54.82 92.02
C LEU A 14 -33.39 -53.29 92.04
N GLY A 15 -33.00 -52.64 93.12
CA GLY A 15 -32.95 -51.18 93.24
C GLY A 15 -32.01 -50.55 92.23
N ILE A 16 -30.79 -51.09 92.08
CA ILE A 16 -29.80 -50.64 91.10
C ILE A 16 -30.28 -50.96 89.67
N GLY A 17 -30.87 -52.13 89.45
CA GLY A 17 -31.43 -52.52 88.15
C GLY A 17 -32.56 -51.57 87.70
N VAL A 18 -33.47 -51.22 88.61
CA VAL A 18 -34.55 -50.26 88.37
C VAL A 18 -34.00 -48.84 88.19
N LEU A 19 -32.97 -48.44 88.94
CA LEU A 19 -32.35 -47.12 88.84
C LEU A 19 -31.61 -46.94 87.51
N LEU A 20 -30.90 -47.98 87.04
CA LEU A 20 -30.27 -48.00 85.72
C LEU A 20 -31.30 -48.05 84.58
N PHE A 21 -32.38 -48.82 84.75
CA PHE A 21 -33.45 -48.88 83.75
C PHE A 21 -34.24 -47.56 83.67
N ARG A 22 -34.40 -46.86 84.80
CA ARG A 22 -35.07 -45.56 84.88
C ARG A 22 -34.18 -44.39 84.43
N GLN A 23 -32.85 -44.52 84.49
CA GLN A 23 -31.93 -43.58 83.84
C GLN A 23 -31.85 -43.76 82.31
N ARG A 24 -32.17 -44.94 81.79
CA ARG A 24 -32.47 -45.16 80.35
C ARG A 24 -33.92 -44.78 79.99
N GLY A 25 -34.37 -43.63 80.48
CA GLY A 25 -35.64 -43.03 80.08
C GLY A 25 -35.61 -42.50 78.63
N PRO A 26 -36.78 -42.11 78.07
CA PRO A 26 -37.01 -41.81 76.64
C PRO A 26 -36.27 -40.60 76.07
N SER A 27 -35.37 -40.00 76.85
CA SER A 27 -34.55 -38.84 76.49
C SER A 27 -33.56 -39.11 75.35
N ASP A 28 -33.07 -40.33 75.17
CA ASP A 28 -32.21 -40.64 74.01
C ASP A 28 -33.01 -40.71 72.71
N THR A 29 -34.23 -41.26 72.74
CA THR A 29 -35.10 -41.34 71.55
C THR A 29 -35.58 -39.97 71.09
N ASN A 30 -35.95 -39.07 72.01
CA ASN A 30 -36.33 -37.70 71.64
C ASN A 30 -35.14 -36.87 71.13
N ARG A 31 -33.95 -36.99 71.72
CA ARG A 31 -32.74 -36.29 71.22
C ARG A 31 -32.27 -36.84 69.88
N MET A 32 -32.43 -38.14 69.65
CA MET A 32 -32.13 -38.77 68.38
C MET A 32 -33.14 -38.35 67.30
N SER A 33 -34.42 -38.24 67.64
CA SER A 33 -35.47 -37.73 66.73
C SER A 33 -35.27 -36.25 66.39
N GLU A 34 -34.95 -35.40 67.37
CA GLU A 34 -34.60 -33.99 67.12
C GLU A 34 -33.33 -33.83 66.24
N ASN A 35 -32.32 -34.67 66.46
CA ASN A 35 -31.12 -34.68 65.63
C ASN A 35 -31.39 -35.17 64.20
N LEU A 36 -32.31 -36.12 64.02
CA LEU A 36 -32.75 -36.59 62.70
C LEU A 36 -33.53 -35.52 61.95
N VAL A 37 -34.45 -34.81 62.62
CA VAL A 37 -35.19 -33.69 62.01
C VAL A 37 -34.23 -32.57 61.59
N ARG A 38 -33.27 -32.19 62.44
CA ARG A 38 -32.24 -31.21 62.08
C ARG A 38 -31.32 -31.67 60.94
N LEU A 39 -31.12 -32.97 60.81
CA LEU A 39 -30.34 -33.54 59.70
C LEU A 39 -31.13 -33.51 58.39
N GLU A 40 -32.42 -33.85 58.43
CA GLU A 40 -33.33 -33.72 57.27
C GLU A 40 -33.43 -32.27 56.80
N GLU A 41 -33.59 -31.30 57.71
CA GLU A 41 -33.59 -29.88 57.38
C GLU A 41 -32.27 -29.43 56.72
N ARG A 42 -31.12 -29.90 57.22
CA ARG A 42 -29.81 -29.63 56.61
C ARG A 42 -29.66 -30.27 55.24
N LEU A 43 -30.18 -31.48 55.04
CA LEU A 43 -30.16 -32.16 53.74
C LEU A 43 -31.07 -31.45 52.74
N GLN A 44 -32.22 -30.94 53.19
CA GLN A 44 -33.13 -30.16 52.36
C GLN A 44 -32.49 -28.83 51.93
N GLN A 45 -31.88 -28.10 52.86
CA GLN A 45 -31.12 -26.87 52.53
C GLN A 45 -29.92 -27.14 51.60
N LEU A 46 -29.24 -28.28 51.76
CA LEU A 46 -28.18 -28.68 50.84
C LEU A 46 -28.71 -29.01 49.44
N ASN A 47 -29.85 -29.67 49.33
CA ASN A 47 -30.50 -29.94 48.05
C ASN A 47 -30.96 -28.65 47.36
N GLU A 48 -31.50 -27.69 48.11
CA GLU A 48 -31.87 -26.37 47.59
C GLU A 48 -30.64 -25.61 47.09
N ARG A 49 -29.56 -25.55 47.89
CA ARG A 49 -28.29 -24.94 47.46
C ARG A 49 -27.68 -25.62 46.24
N ASN A 50 -27.72 -26.95 46.18
CA ASN A 50 -27.25 -27.69 45.00
C ASN A 50 -28.10 -27.37 43.77
N SER A 51 -29.43 -27.28 43.91
CA SER A 51 -30.31 -26.91 42.80
C SER A 51 -29.99 -25.51 42.27
N ASP A 52 -29.78 -24.53 43.16
CA ASP A 52 -29.45 -23.17 42.78
C ASP A 52 -28.05 -23.04 42.17
N LEU A 53 -27.08 -23.81 42.66
CA LEU A 53 -25.77 -23.94 42.05
C LEU A 53 -25.86 -24.53 40.65
N THR A 54 -26.64 -25.59 40.44
CA THR A 54 -26.85 -26.18 39.11
C THR A 54 -27.47 -25.17 38.16
N LYS A 55 -28.51 -24.44 38.58
CA LYS A 55 -29.14 -23.40 37.73
C LYS A 55 -28.17 -22.27 37.38
N THR A 56 -27.36 -21.85 38.35
CA THR A 56 -26.36 -20.78 38.14
C THR A 56 -25.26 -21.25 37.18
N LEU A 57 -24.79 -22.48 37.33
CA LEU A 57 -23.82 -23.11 36.44
C LEU A 57 -24.38 -23.26 35.02
N ASP A 58 -25.62 -23.73 34.87
CA ASP A 58 -26.28 -23.83 33.57
C ASP A 58 -26.40 -22.46 32.89
N THR A 59 -26.79 -21.43 33.65
CA THR A 59 -26.88 -20.06 33.13
C THR A 59 -25.52 -19.54 32.69
N LYS A 60 -24.48 -19.73 33.51
CA LYS A 60 -23.10 -19.30 33.20
C LYS A 60 -22.49 -20.06 32.02
N LEU A 61 -22.76 -21.36 31.91
CA LEU A 61 -22.34 -22.18 30.77
C LEU A 61 -23.07 -21.77 29.49
N SER A 62 -24.36 -21.46 29.57
CA SER A 62 -25.13 -20.96 28.43
C SER A 62 -24.63 -19.59 27.96
N GLU A 63 -24.38 -18.66 28.89
CA GLU A 63 -23.77 -17.35 28.60
C GLU A 63 -22.38 -17.49 27.98
N SER A 64 -21.54 -18.36 28.54
CA SER A 64 -20.19 -18.65 28.01
C SER A 64 -20.24 -19.24 26.60
N THR A 65 -21.16 -20.17 26.35
CA THR A 65 -21.36 -20.78 25.02
C THR A 65 -21.81 -19.74 23.99
N LYS A 66 -22.74 -18.84 24.36
CA LYS A 66 -23.17 -17.73 23.50
C LYS A 66 -22.03 -16.75 23.19
N MET A 67 -21.23 -16.41 24.20
CA MET A 67 -20.07 -15.54 24.02
C MET A 67 -19.03 -16.19 23.10
N MET A 68 -18.75 -17.49 23.28
CA MET A 68 -17.86 -18.25 22.43
C MET A 68 -18.36 -18.31 20.98
N GLN A 69 -19.66 -18.54 20.77
CA GLN A 69 -20.27 -18.54 19.44
C GLN A 69 -20.18 -17.16 18.75
N SER A 70 -20.39 -16.08 19.51
CA SER A 70 -20.21 -14.71 19.00
C SER A 70 -18.75 -14.42 18.65
N GLN A 71 -17.80 -14.85 19.48
CA GLN A 71 -16.37 -14.70 19.25
C GLN A 71 -15.91 -15.46 18.00
N PHE A 72 -16.44 -16.67 17.79
CA PHE A 72 -16.19 -17.45 16.57
C PHE A 72 -16.76 -16.77 15.33
N GLY A 73 -17.95 -16.20 15.42
CA GLY A 73 -18.56 -15.43 14.32
C GLY A 73 -17.70 -14.23 13.92
N GLU A 74 -17.24 -13.45 14.89
CA GLU A 74 -16.39 -12.28 14.64
C GLU A 74 -15.01 -12.69 14.09
N SER A 75 -14.44 -13.78 14.61
CA SER A 75 -13.16 -14.33 14.12
C SER A 75 -13.27 -14.85 12.70
N ALA A 76 -14.37 -15.53 12.33
CA ALA A 76 -14.63 -15.98 10.97
C ALA A 76 -14.80 -14.79 10.00
N LYS A 77 -15.42 -13.71 10.47
CA LYS A 77 -15.56 -12.46 9.70
C LYS A 77 -14.20 -11.78 9.48
N ILE A 78 -13.37 -11.68 10.52
CA ILE A 78 -12.00 -11.15 10.41
C ILE A 78 -11.16 -11.99 9.45
N VAL A 79 -11.22 -13.33 9.55
CA VAL A 79 -10.50 -14.22 8.63
C VAL A 79 -10.98 -14.01 7.20
N ARG A 80 -12.29 -13.88 6.97
CA ARG A 80 -12.85 -13.60 5.63
C ARG A 80 -12.39 -12.25 5.08
N ASP A 81 -12.41 -11.19 5.89
CA ASP A 81 -11.94 -9.85 5.50
C ASP A 81 -10.43 -9.85 5.20
N VAL A 82 -9.64 -10.58 5.97
CA VAL A 82 -8.20 -10.74 5.73
C VAL A 82 -7.95 -11.54 4.46
N THR A 83 -8.68 -12.63 4.23
CA THR A 83 -8.58 -13.41 2.99
C THR A 83 -8.97 -12.56 1.78
N GLU A 84 -10.05 -11.78 1.84
CA GLU A 84 -10.45 -10.89 0.73
C GLU A 84 -9.38 -9.80 0.45
N ARG A 85 -8.79 -9.22 1.50
CA ARG A 85 -7.67 -8.27 1.36
C ARG A 85 -6.42 -8.93 0.78
N LEU A 86 -6.13 -10.18 1.15
CA LEU A 86 -5.01 -10.95 0.57
C LEU A 86 -5.26 -11.31 -0.90
N THR A 87 -6.50 -11.64 -1.29
CA THR A 87 -6.85 -11.88 -2.70
C THR A 87 -6.71 -10.59 -3.54
N LYS A 88 -7.10 -9.43 -3.00
CA LYS A 88 -6.84 -8.12 -3.64
C LYS A 88 -5.34 -7.77 -3.71
N LEU A 89 -4.55 -8.22 -2.74
CA LEU A 89 -3.08 -8.09 -2.78
C LEU A 89 -2.46 -8.98 -3.86
N ASP A 90 -3.03 -10.15 -4.15
CA ASP A 90 -2.58 -11.02 -5.24
C ASP A 90 -2.87 -10.39 -6.62
N GLU A 91 -4.01 -9.69 -6.77
CA GLU A 91 -4.28 -8.85 -7.95
C GLU A 91 -3.28 -7.69 -8.10
N THR A 92 -2.87 -7.09 -6.98
CA THR A 92 -1.84 -6.03 -6.98
C THR A 92 -0.46 -6.57 -7.34
N ASN A 93 -0.10 -7.79 -6.91
CA ASN A 93 1.16 -8.43 -7.28
C ASN A 93 1.20 -8.78 -8.78
N ARG A 94 0.05 -9.14 -9.37
CA ARG A 94 -0.09 -9.35 -10.80
C ARG A 94 0.14 -8.07 -11.61
N GLN A 95 -0.30 -6.90 -11.10
CA GLN A 95 0.01 -5.59 -11.70
C GLN A 95 1.50 -5.23 -11.65
N VAL A 96 2.26 -5.75 -10.68
CA VAL A 96 3.73 -5.55 -10.62
C VAL A 96 4.46 -6.43 -11.64
N VAL A 97 3.97 -7.63 -11.93
CA VAL A 97 4.51 -8.50 -13.00
C VAL A 97 4.23 -7.89 -14.38
N ASP A 98 3.04 -7.30 -14.58
CA ASP A 98 2.73 -6.55 -15.80
C ASP A 98 3.66 -5.32 -15.99
N PHE A 99 4.17 -4.72 -14.91
CA PHE A 99 5.11 -3.59 -15.00
C PHE A 99 6.50 -4.00 -15.52
N ALA A 100 6.98 -5.20 -15.16
CA ALA A 100 8.25 -5.73 -15.68
C ALA A 100 8.16 -6.09 -17.18
N ASP A 101 7.03 -6.70 -17.59
CA ASP A 101 6.75 -6.98 -19.00
C ASP A 101 6.48 -5.70 -19.81
N GLN A 102 5.90 -4.66 -19.20
CA GLN A 102 5.78 -3.32 -19.79
C GLN A 102 7.14 -2.62 -19.96
N LEU A 103 8.08 -2.81 -19.03
CA LEU A 103 9.46 -2.30 -19.17
C LEU A 103 10.24 -3.04 -20.26
N GLN A 104 10.01 -4.34 -20.45
CA GLN A 104 10.59 -5.11 -21.54
C GLN A 104 10.00 -4.71 -22.91
N ASN A 105 8.69 -4.46 -22.97
CA ASN A 105 8.03 -3.88 -24.16
C ASN A 105 8.50 -2.43 -24.42
N LEU A 106 8.77 -1.62 -23.41
CA LEU A 106 9.38 -0.29 -23.58
C LEU A 106 10.76 -0.39 -24.25
N GLN A 107 11.62 -1.34 -23.85
CA GLN A 107 12.91 -1.56 -24.53
C GLN A 107 12.75 -1.93 -26.01
N ASP A 108 11.73 -2.70 -26.38
CA ASP A 108 11.48 -3.08 -27.78
C ASP A 108 10.79 -1.97 -28.60
N ILE A 109 9.91 -1.17 -27.97
CA ILE A 109 9.31 0.05 -28.55
C ILE A 109 10.39 1.11 -28.81
N LEU A 110 11.42 1.17 -27.97
CA LEU A 110 12.59 2.02 -28.15
C LEU A 110 13.49 1.60 -29.32
N LYS A 111 13.28 0.46 -29.99
CA LYS A 111 14.06 0.08 -31.19
C LYS A 111 13.54 0.71 -32.48
N ASN A 112 12.25 1.06 -32.56
CA ASN A 112 11.63 1.57 -33.78
C ASN A 112 11.55 3.12 -33.79
N PRO A 113 12.17 3.82 -34.77
CA PRO A 113 12.14 5.28 -34.87
C PRO A 113 10.73 5.91 -34.80
N LYS A 114 9.71 5.24 -35.37
CA LYS A 114 8.34 5.75 -35.37
C LYS A 114 7.68 5.68 -34.00
N GLN A 115 7.85 4.56 -33.30
CA GLN A 115 7.28 4.36 -31.96
C GLN A 115 7.95 5.28 -30.94
N ARG A 116 9.24 5.52 -31.12
CA ARG A 116 10.05 6.49 -30.38
C ARG A 116 9.52 7.93 -30.50
N GLY A 117 9.17 8.38 -31.71
CA GLY A 117 8.52 9.68 -31.92
C GLY A 117 7.20 9.80 -31.16
N VAL A 118 6.36 8.77 -31.24
CA VAL A 118 5.08 8.70 -30.51
C VAL A 118 5.27 8.77 -28.98
N LEU A 119 6.30 8.12 -28.44
CA LEU A 119 6.62 8.24 -27.01
C LEU A 119 7.04 9.67 -26.64
N GLY A 120 7.85 10.35 -27.47
CA GLY A 120 8.23 11.74 -27.25
C GLY A 120 7.02 12.67 -27.22
N GLU A 121 6.10 12.52 -28.17
CA GLU A 121 4.84 13.26 -28.21
C GLU A 121 3.96 12.96 -26.99
N TYR A 122 3.88 11.70 -26.56
CA TYR A 122 3.15 11.31 -25.35
C TYR A 122 3.73 11.94 -24.08
N TYR A 123 5.05 11.93 -23.91
CA TYR A 123 5.72 12.59 -22.79
C TYR A 123 5.46 14.11 -22.82
N LEU A 124 5.56 14.73 -24.00
CA LEU A 124 5.25 16.15 -24.16
C LEU A 124 3.79 16.44 -23.77
N GLU A 125 2.85 15.65 -24.26
CA GLU A 125 1.42 15.81 -23.97
C GLU A 125 1.16 15.71 -22.46
N GLU A 126 1.69 14.69 -21.80
CA GLU A 126 1.52 14.50 -20.36
C GLU A 126 2.20 15.63 -19.55
N THR A 127 3.38 16.11 -19.96
CA THR A 127 4.01 17.28 -19.34
C THR A 127 3.13 18.52 -19.48
N LEU A 128 2.65 18.83 -20.69
CA LEU A 128 1.80 20.00 -20.93
C LEU A 128 0.49 19.92 -20.14
N LYS A 129 -0.13 18.74 -20.08
CA LYS A 129 -1.38 18.49 -19.35
C LYS A 129 -1.22 18.65 -17.83
N ASN A 130 -0.07 18.29 -17.28
CA ASN A 130 0.20 18.39 -15.85
C ASN A 130 0.55 19.83 -15.42
N VAL A 131 1.18 20.61 -16.31
CA VAL A 131 1.67 21.95 -15.98
C VAL A 131 0.68 23.05 -16.37
N LEU A 132 -0.06 22.86 -17.46
CA LEU A 132 -0.87 23.92 -18.06
C LEU A 132 -2.38 23.66 -17.93
N PRO A 133 -3.21 24.72 -17.86
CA PRO A 133 -4.66 24.58 -17.83
C PRO A 133 -5.20 23.91 -19.11
N PRO A 134 -6.37 23.23 -19.04
CA PRO A 134 -7.05 22.75 -20.24
C PRO A 134 -7.26 23.87 -21.26
N ASN A 135 -7.13 23.55 -22.56
CA ASN A 135 -7.24 24.48 -23.69
C ASN A 135 -6.14 25.55 -23.82
N SER A 136 -5.10 25.52 -22.98
CA SER A 136 -3.95 26.44 -23.11
C SER A 136 -2.85 25.94 -24.07
N TYR A 137 -2.98 24.71 -24.57
CA TYR A 137 -2.09 24.14 -25.56
C TYR A 137 -2.87 23.31 -26.59
N LYS A 138 -2.23 22.97 -27.71
CA LYS A 138 -2.78 22.06 -28.73
C LYS A 138 -1.68 21.19 -29.32
N MET A 139 -1.90 19.88 -29.31
CA MET A 139 -1.03 18.90 -29.97
C MET A 139 -1.23 18.92 -31.49
N GLN A 140 -0.20 18.51 -32.23
CA GLN A 140 -0.20 18.32 -33.69
C GLN A 140 -0.77 19.55 -34.42
N TYR A 141 -0.19 20.71 -34.13
CA TYR A 141 -0.65 21.98 -34.68
C TYR A 141 -0.15 22.17 -36.11
N LYS A 142 -1.09 22.30 -37.06
CA LYS A 142 -0.81 22.49 -38.47
C LYS A 142 -0.72 23.98 -38.84
N PHE A 143 0.40 24.38 -39.41
CA PHE A 143 0.62 25.71 -40.00
C PHE A 143 0.02 25.82 -41.41
N LYS A 144 -0.04 27.05 -41.93
CA LYS A 144 -0.70 27.35 -43.23
C LYS A 144 -0.04 26.66 -44.43
N ASP A 145 1.26 26.44 -44.38
CA ASP A 145 2.02 25.74 -45.43
C ASP A 145 1.91 24.20 -45.34
N GLY A 146 1.24 23.70 -44.30
CA GLY A 146 1.00 22.28 -44.09
C GLY A 146 2.01 21.59 -43.17
N GLU A 147 3.06 22.28 -42.71
CA GLU A 147 3.93 21.73 -41.67
C GLU A 147 3.17 21.56 -40.35
N ILE A 148 3.51 20.51 -39.61
CA ILE A 148 2.89 20.19 -38.31
C ILE A 148 3.97 20.20 -37.25
N VAL A 149 3.75 20.96 -36.18
CA VAL A 149 4.58 20.94 -34.97
C VAL A 149 3.89 20.09 -33.89
N ASP A 150 4.69 19.42 -33.07
CA ASP A 150 4.20 18.46 -32.08
C ASP A 150 3.21 19.10 -31.09
N ALA A 151 3.50 20.32 -30.63
CA ALA A 151 2.54 21.10 -29.87
C ALA A 151 2.70 22.61 -30.07
N VAL A 152 1.67 23.35 -29.71
CA VAL A 152 1.73 24.80 -29.48
C VAL A 152 1.14 25.15 -28.13
N VAL A 153 1.73 26.13 -27.46
CA VAL A 153 1.20 26.75 -26.25
C VAL A 153 0.62 28.12 -26.59
N PHE A 154 -0.62 28.39 -26.19
CA PHE A 154 -1.30 29.65 -26.44
C PHE A 154 -0.96 30.67 -25.34
N VAL A 155 -0.43 31.81 -25.76
CA VAL A 155 -0.11 32.94 -24.87
C VAL A 155 -0.76 34.21 -25.42
N LYS A 156 -1.93 34.56 -24.88
CA LYS A 156 -2.77 35.65 -25.37
C LYS A 156 -3.10 35.45 -26.85
N GLU A 157 -2.61 36.33 -27.71
CA GLU A 157 -2.84 36.30 -29.17
C GLU A 157 -1.72 35.59 -29.94
N LYS A 158 -0.66 35.16 -29.24
CA LYS A 158 0.50 34.48 -29.82
C LYS A 158 0.55 33.01 -29.44
N ILE A 159 1.32 32.24 -30.20
CA ILE A 159 1.57 30.81 -29.95
C ILE A 159 3.07 30.55 -29.76
N ILE A 160 3.43 29.63 -28.88
CA ILE A 160 4.80 29.16 -28.72
C ILE A 160 4.86 27.74 -29.31
N PRO A 161 5.57 27.52 -30.42
CA PRO A 161 5.78 26.18 -30.96
C PRO A 161 6.66 25.34 -30.03
N VAL A 162 6.32 24.07 -29.88
CA VAL A 162 7.08 23.09 -29.10
C VAL A 162 7.28 21.84 -29.95
N ASP A 163 8.54 21.54 -30.28
CA ASP A 163 8.91 20.37 -31.07
C ASP A 163 9.67 19.39 -30.16
N SER A 164 9.17 18.17 -30.04
CA SER A 164 9.75 17.10 -29.24
C SER A 164 10.75 16.32 -30.09
N LYS A 165 12.03 16.53 -29.80
CA LYS A 165 13.10 15.79 -30.48
C LYS A 165 13.51 14.61 -29.63
N PHE A 166 12.90 13.47 -29.93
CA PHE A 166 13.28 12.22 -29.32
C PHE A 166 14.44 11.57 -30.08
N THR A 167 15.41 11.08 -29.30
CA THR A 167 16.66 10.39 -29.68
C THR A 167 17.88 11.22 -30.01
N LEU A 168 18.89 11.02 -29.18
CA LEU A 168 20.29 11.25 -29.48
C LEU A 168 20.94 9.88 -29.43
N GLU A 169 20.68 9.00 -30.40
CA GLU A 169 21.22 7.63 -30.41
C GLU A 169 22.75 7.63 -30.29
N ASN A 170 23.40 8.61 -30.92
CA ASN A 170 24.83 8.82 -30.80
C ASN A 170 25.27 9.19 -29.38
N TYR A 171 24.39 9.76 -28.55
CA TYR A 171 24.64 9.95 -27.12
C TYR A 171 24.66 8.65 -26.34
N GLU A 172 23.72 7.73 -26.59
CA GLU A 172 23.72 6.42 -25.93
C GLU A 172 24.97 5.62 -26.31
N ARG A 173 25.38 5.68 -27.58
CA ARG A 173 26.64 5.11 -28.06
C ARG A 173 27.84 5.76 -27.39
N LEU A 174 27.85 7.09 -27.28
CA LEU A 174 28.91 7.84 -26.61
C LEU A 174 29.05 7.47 -25.12
N LEU A 175 27.94 7.23 -24.42
CA LEU A 175 27.95 6.83 -23.00
C LEU A 175 28.53 5.42 -22.79
N THR A 176 28.27 4.51 -23.72
CA THR A 176 28.65 3.10 -23.61
C THR A 176 30.02 2.79 -24.23
N GLU A 177 30.52 3.67 -25.10
CA GLU A 177 31.79 3.51 -25.79
C GLU A 177 33.00 3.71 -24.85
N LYS A 178 33.93 2.77 -24.94
CA LYS A 178 35.18 2.72 -24.15
C LYS A 178 36.40 3.10 -24.97
N ASP A 179 36.34 2.95 -26.29
CA ASP A 179 37.41 3.36 -27.20
C ASP A 179 37.43 4.90 -27.33
N SER A 180 38.55 5.53 -27.02
CA SER A 180 38.66 6.99 -27.03
C SER A 180 38.54 7.60 -28.43
N GLY A 181 38.96 6.89 -29.47
CA GLY A 181 38.85 7.35 -30.86
C GLY A 181 37.42 7.29 -31.39
N LEU A 182 36.69 6.20 -31.10
CA LEU A 182 35.27 6.10 -31.45
C LEU A 182 34.41 7.07 -30.64
N ARG A 183 34.76 7.30 -29.38
CA ARG A 183 34.10 8.28 -28.52
C ARG A 183 34.12 9.69 -29.12
N GLU A 184 35.27 10.14 -29.63
CA GLU A 184 35.39 11.46 -30.29
C GLU A 184 34.53 11.54 -31.56
N GLN A 185 34.43 10.44 -32.32
CA GLN A 185 33.56 10.39 -33.51
C GLN A 185 32.09 10.51 -33.14
N TYR A 186 31.63 9.75 -32.14
CA TYR A 186 30.25 9.83 -31.67
C TYR A 186 29.90 11.20 -31.07
N GLU A 187 30.87 11.87 -30.42
CA GLU A 187 30.69 13.24 -29.92
C GLU A 187 30.47 14.24 -31.07
N LYS A 188 31.25 14.15 -32.16
CA LYS A 188 31.06 14.99 -33.35
C LYS A 188 29.71 14.72 -34.02
N GLN A 189 29.32 13.45 -34.13
CA GLN A 189 28.03 13.07 -34.70
C GLN A 189 26.88 13.58 -33.84
N PHE A 190 26.95 13.39 -32.53
CA PHE A 190 25.98 13.91 -31.56
C PHE A 190 25.82 15.44 -31.67
N THR A 191 26.93 16.17 -31.75
CA THR A 191 26.93 17.63 -31.92
C THR A 191 26.23 18.04 -33.22
N SER A 192 26.52 17.35 -34.32
CA SER A 192 25.88 17.58 -35.62
C SER A 192 24.39 17.27 -35.61
N ASP A 193 24.01 16.17 -34.95
CA ASP A 193 22.61 15.77 -34.80
C ASP A 193 21.85 16.84 -34.02
N LEU A 194 22.37 17.27 -32.87
CA LEU A 194 21.72 18.29 -32.05
C LEU A 194 21.54 19.60 -32.84
N LYS A 195 22.57 20.03 -33.57
CA LYS A 195 22.49 21.21 -34.44
C LYS A 195 21.37 21.09 -35.48
N THR A 196 21.27 19.93 -36.12
CA THR A 196 20.21 19.64 -37.10
C THR A 196 18.82 19.72 -36.45
N ARG A 197 18.68 19.19 -35.23
CA ARG A 197 17.41 19.24 -34.47
C ARG A 197 17.02 20.66 -34.05
N ILE A 198 18.00 21.48 -33.69
CA ILE A 198 17.79 22.91 -33.44
C ILE A 198 17.31 23.61 -34.72
N ASP A 199 17.97 23.36 -35.86
CA ASP A 199 17.59 23.94 -37.15
C ASP A 199 16.17 23.52 -37.58
N GLU A 200 15.82 22.25 -37.39
CA GLU A 200 14.46 21.74 -37.63
C GLU A 200 13.42 22.38 -36.72
N THR A 201 13.76 22.70 -35.47
CA THR A 201 12.84 23.37 -34.53
C THR A 201 12.68 24.85 -34.88
N ALA A 202 13.76 25.50 -35.29
CA ALA A 202 13.79 26.93 -35.62
C ALA A 202 12.82 27.29 -36.77
N LYS A 203 12.52 26.35 -37.67
CA LYS A 203 11.57 26.57 -38.78
C LYS A 203 10.15 26.91 -38.32
N TYR A 204 9.80 26.59 -37.08
CA TYR A 204 8.49 26.89 -36.51
C TYR A 204 8.42 28.31 -35.93
N VAL A 205 9.54 29.04 -35.83
CA VAL A 205 9.54 30.46 -35.49
C VAL A 205 9.03 31.26 -36.69
N ARG A 206 7.73 31.54 -36.68
CA ARG A 206 6.93 32.10 -37.79
C ARG A 206 6.10 33.29 -37.32
N PRO A 207 6.67 34.50 -37.16
CA PRO A 207 5.92 35.65 -36.64
C PRO A 207 4.70 36.03 -37.50
N ASN A 208 4.76 35.77 -38.81
CA ASN A 208 3.65 35.90 -39.77
C ASN A 208 2.45 34.98 -39.47
N GLU A 209 2.65 33.92 -38.70
CA GLU A 209 1.62 32.99 -38.23
C GLU A 209 1.34 33.13 -36.73
N LYS A 210 1.63 34.30 -36.15
CA LYS A 210 1.41 34.66 -34.74
C LYS A 210 2.24 33.86 -33.74
N THR A 211 3.35 33.25 -34.15
CA THR A 211 4.25 32.63 -33.18
C THR A 211 4.99 33.71 -32.36
N MET A 212 5.51 33.33 -31.20
CA MET A 212 6.54 34.12 -30.53
C MET A 212 7.83 34.13 -31.35
N ASP A 213 8.74 35.04 -31.04
CA ASP A 213 10.04 35.15 -31.71
C ASP A 213 11.02 34.04 -31.27
N PHE A 214 10.50 32.94 -30.73
CA PHE A 214 11.25 31.76 -30.31
C PHE A 214 10.36 30.50 -30.33
N ALA A 215 10.99 29.33 -30.34
CA ALA A 215 10.36 28.02 -30.21
C ALA A 215 11.03 27.18 -29.11
N PHE A 216 10.29 26.24 -28.54
CA PHE A 216 10.83 25.27 -27.60
C PHE A 216 11.24 23.99 -28.32
N MET A 217 12.47 23.54 -28.06
CA MET A 217 12.91 22.17 -28.39
C MET A 217 12.84 21.33 -27.12
N PHE A 218 11.88 20.43 -27.06
CA PHE A 218 11.66 19.56 -25.90
C PHE A 218 12.52 18.30 -25.99
N ILE A 219 13.32 18.06 -24.95
CA ILE A 219 14.13 16.86 -24.77
C ILE A 219 13.53 16.06 -23.60
N PRO A 220 12.86 14.92 -23.86
CA PRO A 220 12.19 14.15 -22.80
C PRO A 220 13.14 13.56 -21.76
N SER A 221 14.40 13.33 -22.11
CA SER A 221 15.40 12.77 -21.20
C SER A 221 16.10 13.86 -20.40
N GLU A 222 15.78 13.92 -19.11
CA GLU A 222 16.45 14.82 -18.17
C GLU A 222 17.96 14.61 -18.12
N ALA A 223 18.42 13.36 -18.10
CA ALA A 223 19.84 13.05 -18.04
C ALA A 223 20.61 13.66 -19.23
N ILE A 224 20.02 13.59 -20.44
CA ILE A 224 20.58 14.21 -21.63
C ILE A 224 20.58 15.73 -21.50
N TYR A 225 19.45 16.31 -21.07
CA TYR A 225 19.33 17.75 -20.90
C TYR A 225 20.35 18.31 -19.90
N TYR A 226 20.51 17.67 -18.74
CA TYR A 226 21.52 18.03 -17.76
C TYR A 226 22.93 17.89 -18.32
N ASP A 227 23.23 16.83 -19.05
CA ASP A 227 24.58 16.65 -19.62
C ASP A 227 24.89 17.67 -20.73
N LEU A 228 23.88 18.11 -21.50
CA LEU A 228 23.98 19.24 -22.42
C LEU A 228 24.28 20.56 -21.71
N LEU A 229 23.68 20.79 -20.54
CA LEU A 229 23.90 22.01 -19.74
C LEU A 229 25.22 21.99 -18.94
N VAL A 230 25.58 20.84 -18.36
CA VAL A 230 26.62 20.70 -17.33
C VAL A 230 27.96 20.24 -17.92
N ASN A 231 28.00 19.75 -19.16
CA ASN A 231 29.24 19.36 -19.86
C ASN A 231 29.97 18.18 -19.20
N LYS A 232 29.49 16.94 -19.41
CA LYS A 232 30.22 15.69 -19.14
C LYS A 232 30.57 14.86 -20.38
N ILE A 233 30.59 15.48 -21.55
CA ILE A 233 31.16 14.87 -22.75
C ILE A 233 32.64 15.27 -22.80
N GLY A 234 33.53 14.28 -22.92
CA GLY A 234 34.97 14.42 -22.63
C GLY A 234 35.66 15.49 -23.49
N ALA A 235 36.64 16.20 -22.90
CA ALA A 235 37.54 17.18 -23.53
C ALA A 235 36.93 18.38 -24.32
N GLY A 236 35.65 18.37 -24.69
CA GLY A 236 35.01 19.37 -25.55
C GLY A 236 34.17 20.41 -24.84
N LYS A 237 34.66 21.06 -23.75
CA LYS A 237 33.91 22.12 -23.03
C LYS A 237 33.40 23.27 -23.92
N VAL A 238 34.02 23.47 -25.09
CA VAL A 238 33.75 24.57 -26.01
C VAL A 238 32.55 24.25 -26.93
N ALA A 239 32.46 23.04 -27.49
CA ALA A 239 31.49 22.71 -28.54
C ALA A 239 30.02 22.71 -28.08
N THR A 240 29.72 22.19 -26.88
CA THR A 240 28.34 22.14 -26.36
C THR A 240 27.83 23.50 -25.89
N ARG A 241 28.72 24.33 -25.32
CA ARG A 241 28.35 25.70 -24.93
C ARG A 241 28.04 26.54 -26.17
N ASP A 242 28.82 26.35 -27.23
CA ASP A 242 28.57 26.97 -28.53
C ASP A 242 27.24 26.51 -29.12
N LEU A 243 26.81 25.26 -28.88
CA LEU A 243 25.50 24.77 -29.33
C LEU A 243 24.31 25.37 -28.60
N ILE A 244 24.39 25.54 -27.27
CA ILE A 244 23.32 26.22 -26.51
C ILE A 244 23.24 27.69 -26.91
N GLU A 245 24.39 28.34 -27.09
CA GLU A 245 24.46 29.72 -27.55
C GLU A 245 23.91 29.86 -28.98
N TYR A 246 24.27 28.95 -29.88
CA TYR A 246 23.72 28.85 -31.23
C TYR A 246 22.19 28.67 -31.23
N ALA A 247 21.68 27.74 -30.41
CA ALA A 247 20.24 27.52 -30.29
C ALA A 247 19.53 28.82 -29.89
N PHE A 248 20.00 29.46 -28.83
CA PHE A 248 19.33 30.64 -28.27
C PHE A 248 19.51 31.90 -29.13
N LYS A 249 20.75 32.25 -29.49
CA LYS A 249 21.08 33.53 -30.15
C LYS A 249 20.83 33.50 -31.65
N ASP A 250 21.25 32.42 -32.32
CA ASP A 250 21.22 32.37 -33.78
C ASP A 250 19.90 31.80 -34.30
N LYS A 251 19.34 30.85 -33.55
CA LYS A 251 18.16 30.07 -33.98
C LYS A 251 16.89 30.37 -33.22
N HIS A 252 16.96 31.15 -32.14
CA HIS A 252 15.82 31.49 -31.30
C HIS A 252 15.08 30.23 -30.80
N VAL A 253 15.84 29.19 -30.49
CA VAL A 253 15.35 27.93 -29.94
C VAL A 253 15.78 27.83 -28.49
N ILE A 254 14.81 27.61 -27.60
CA ILE A 254 15.06 27.37 -26.18
C ILE A 254 14.92 25.87 -25.95
N ILE A 255 15.99 25.24 -25.47
CA ILE A 255 15.99 23.81 -25.14
C ILE A 255 15.40 23.63 -23.74
N VAL A 256 14.42 22.74 -23.62
CA VAL A 256 13.69 22.47 -22.37
C VAL A 256 13.53 20.96 -22.14
N SER A 257 13.35 20.57 -20.88
CA SER A 257 13.07 19.20 -20.42
C SER A 257 11.83 19.18 -19.52
N PRO A 258 11.27 18.00 -19.17
CA PRO A 258 10.05 17.89 -18.37
C PRO A 258 10.03 18.68 -17.04
N THR A 259 11.20 18.90 -16.42
CA THR A 259 11.35 19.53 -15.11
C THR A 259 12.06 20.89 -15.12
N SER A 260 12.45 21.39 -16.30
CA SER A 260 13.17 22.67 -16.48
C SER A 260 12.25 23.88 -16.64
#